data_AF-A0A7W8GHB3-F1
#
_entry.id   AF-A0A7W8GHB3-F1
#
_cell.length_a   1.000
_cell.length_b   1.000
_cell.length_c   1.000
_cell.angle_alpha   90.00
_cell.angle_beta   90.00
_cell.angle_gamma   90.00
#
_symmetry.space_group_name_H-M   'P 1'
#
loop_
_entity.id
_entity.type
_entity.pdbx_description
1 polymer ?
#
loop_
_entity_poly.entity_id
_entity_poly.type
_entity_poly.pdbx_seq_one_letter_code
_entity_poly.pdbx_strand_id
1 'polypeptide(L)'
;MTDTQDPLTIGAFARASRLSLKALRLYDDLGLLPPDRVDPDTGYRLYAPDQIETARLIGLLRTVEMPLADIRALLDAPAHERAGRVEAYWREAQALHLQRAAVARHLIHTLRGDPMPTSYEVQTRDIPAQTVLTTQRRVFLPDLSAFIGASMDRLHAEVQAQGAEAAGPPVVIYHGEVNADSDGPVEVCVPYRGQVQPSGDFTAREEPAHTEAFVTVRKADFEYHELMTAYDAVDRYARAHGARNGLACREVYPHDWDAAGPADPAGEVACPFDPRR
;
A
#
# COMPACT_ATOMS: atom_id res chain seq x y z
N MET A 1 51.58 18.50 0.06
CA MET A 1 51.60 19.44 -1.08
C MET A 1 50.31 19.22 -1.83
N THR A 2 49.26 19.97 -1.48
CA THR A 2 47.95 19.84 -2.14
C THR A 2 48.05 20.54 -3.47
N ASP A 3 47.98 19.77 -4.54
CA ASP A 3 47.96 20.24 -5.93
C ASP A 3 46.74 21.18 -6.08
N THR A 4 46.99 22.49 -6.00
CA THR A 4 45.91 23.48 -6.09
C THR A 4 45.64 23.70 -7.56
N GLN A 5 44.75 22.88 -8.11
CA GLN A 5 44.28 23.06 -9.48
C GLN A 5 43.50 24.38 -9.60
N ASP A 6 43.69 25.09 -10.70
CA ASP A 6 43.06 26.39 -10.93
C ASP A 6 41.53 26.27 -10.89
N PRO A 7 40.83 27.23 -10.23
CA PRO A 7 39.38 27.21 -10.11
C PRO A 7 38.71 27.45 -11.46
N LEU A 8 37.58 26.77 -11.65
CA LEU A 8 36.86 26.70 -12.92
C LEU A 8 35.73 27.73 -12.94
N THR A 9 35.60 28.46 -14.05
CA THR A 9 34.38 29.22 -14.31
C THR A 9 33.17 28.29 -14.42
N ILE A 10 31.97 28.80 -14.12
CA ILE A 10 30.73 28.02 -14.23
C ILE A 10 30.55 27.31 -15.59
N GLY A 11 31.04 27.90 -16.69
CA GLY A 11 31.00 27.29 -18.02
C GLY A 11 31.98 26.12 -18.19
N ALA A 12 33.21 26.27 -17.69
CA ALA A 12 34.18 25.17 -17.69
C ALA A 12 33.72 24.03 -16.77
N PHE A 13 33.19 24.37 -15.59
CA PHE A 13 32.65 23.42 -14.63
C PHE A 13 31.43 22.67 -15.16
N ALA A 14 30.49 23.34 -15.84
CA ALA A 14 29.35 22.73 -16.51
C ALA A 14 29.78 21.67 -17.52
N ARG A 15 30.80 21.97 -18.34
CA ARG A 15 31.34 21.01 -19.32
C ARG A 15 31.97 19.80 -18.64
N ALA A 16 32.72 20.00 -17.56
CA ALA A 16 33.42 18.94 -16.85
C ALA A 16 32.48 18.02 -16.04
N SER A 17 31.43 18.61 -15.45
CA SER A 17 30.40 17.90 -14.67
C SER A 17 29.26 17.35 -15.53
N ARG A 18 29.17 17.77 -16.80
CA ARG A 18 28.04 17.48 -17.73
C ARG A 18 26.70 18.01 -17.23
N LEU A 19 26.71 19.04 -16.39
CA LEU A 19 25.51 19.73 -15.92
C LEU A 19 25.24 20.98 -16.77
N SER A 20 23.98 21.39 -16.85
CA SER A 20 23.63 22.67 -17.46
C SER A 20 23.99 23.83 -16.53
N LEU A 21 24.28 25.00 -17.10
CA LEU A 21 24.45 26.24 -16.33
C LEU A 21 23.24 26.56 -15.46
N LYS A 22 22.03 26.24 -15.94
CA LYS A 22 20.78 26.41 -15.18
C LYS A 22 20.75 25.51 -13.95
N ALA A 23 21.17 24.25 -14.09
CA ALA A 23 21.24 23.32 -12.96
C ALA A 23 22.26 23.79 -11.92
N LEU A 24 23.46 24.24 -12.35
CA LEU A 24 24.47 24.76 -11.42
C LEU A 24 23.99 25.99 -10.64
N ARG A 25 23.30 26.92 -11.30
CA ARG A 25 22.69 28.08 -10.64
C ARG A 25 21.61 27.65 -9.65
N LEU A 26 20.73 26.74 -10.05
CA LEU A 26 19.71 26.18 -9.16
C LEU A 26 20.33 25.51 -7.93
N TYR A 27 21.41 24.75 -8.12
CA TYR A 27 22.08 24.05 -7.02
C TYR A 27 22.80 25.02 -6.09
N ASP A 28 23.36 26.11 -6.61
CA ASP A 28 23.89 27.20 -5.81
C ASP A 28 22.79 27.93 -5.02
N ASP A 29 21.69 28.33 -5.68
CA ASP A 29 20.57 29.03 -5.03
C ASP A 29 19.93 28.19 -3.90
N LEU A 30 19.92 26.87 -4.06
CA LEU A 30 19.46 25.92 -3.04
C LEU A 30 20.56 25.51 -2.05
N GLY A 31 21.77 26.05 -2.21
CA GLY A 31 23.00 25.76 -1.45
C GLY A 31 23.49 24.31 -1.55
N LEU A 32 22.95 23.52 -2.49
CA LEU A 32 23.26 22.11 -2.69
C LEU A 32 24.67 21.93 -3.28
N LEU A 33 25.08 22.85 -4.16
CA LEU A 33 26.42 22.91 -4.73
C LEU A 33 26.83 24.38 -4.87
N PRO A 34 27.20 25.04 -3.76
CA PRO A 34 27.65 26.43 -3.81
C PRO A 34 29.01 26.51 -4.54
N PRO A 35 29.30 27.64 -5.23
CA PRO A 35 30.62 27.90 -5.76
C PRO A 35 31.64 27.95 -4.61
N ASP A 36 32.87 27.52 -4.89
CA ASP A 36 34.00 27.65 -3.95
C ASP A 36 34.25 29.13 -3.59
N ARG A 37 34.16 30.01 -4.59
CA ARG A 37 34.16 31.46 -4.37
C ARG A 37 33.38 32.22 -5.42
N VAL A 38 32.96 33.42 -5.04
CA VAL A 38 32.45 34.43 -5.96
C VAL A 38 33.50 35.53 -6.06
N ASP A 39 33.94 35.81 -7.29
CA ASP A 39 34.88 36.88 -7.56
C ASP A 39 34.26 38.24 -7.14
N PRO A 40 34.92 39.01 -6.25
CA PRO A 40 34.32 40.20 -5.67
C PRO A 40 34.22 41.37 -6.65
N ASP A 41 35.06 41.41 -7.68
CA ASP A 41 35.13 42.52 -8.64
C ASP A 41 34.17 42.30 -9.81
N THR A 42 33.96 41.04 -10.21
CA THR A 42 33.17 40.67 -11.39
C THR A 42 31.86 39.94 -11.08
N GLY A 43 31.71 39.42 -9.86
CA GLY A 43 30.57 38.58 -9.46
C GLY A 43 30.58 37.19 -10.10
N TYR A 44 31.69 36.78 -10.74
CA TYR A 44 31.78 35.46 -11.36
C TYR A 44 31.86 34.34 -10.33
N ARG A 45 31.08 33.29 -10.56
CA ARG A 45 31.11 32.04 -9.79
C ARG A 45 32.27 31.17 -10.24
N LEU A 46 33.12 30.81 -9.29
CA LEU A 46 34.27 29.97 -9.47
C LEU A 46 34.10 28.71 -8.63
N TYR A 47 34.28 27.55 -9.25
CA TYR A 47 34.12 26.24 -8.65
C TYR A 47 35.48 25.56 -8.55
N ALA A 48 35.72 24.85 -7.44
CA ALA A 48 36.94 24.08 -7.29
C ALA A 48 36.85 22.76 -8.10
N PRO A 49 37.95 22.27 -8.70
CA PRO A 49 37.93 21.04 -9.48
C PRO A 49 37.50 19.78 -8.70
N ASP A 50 37.70 19.75 -7.39
CA ASP A 50 37.26 18.67 -6.50
C ASP A 50 35.72 18.60 -6.36
N GLN A 51 35.00 19.70 -6.57
CA GLN A 51 33.53 19.74 -6.57
C GLN A 51 32.91 18.98 -7.77
N ILE A 52 33.71 18.63 -8.79
CA ILE A 52 33.21 17.94 -10.00
C ILE A 52 32.58 16.59 -9.64
N GLU A 53 33.18 15.82 -8.74
CA GLU A 53 32.65 14.50 -8.37
C GLU A 53 31.31 14.61 -7.63
N THR A 54 31.18 15.59 -6.73
CA THR A 54 29.91 15.93 -6.09
C THR A 54 28.86 16.35 -7.12
N ALA A 55 29.23 17.20 -8.09
CA ALA A 55 28.34 17.64 -9.14
C ALA A 55 27.84 16.48 -10.02
N ARG A 56 28.74 15.54 -10.37
CA ARG A 56 28.39 14.33 -11.12
C ARG A 56 27.46 13.43 -10.32
N LEU A 57 27.72 13.25 -9.03
CA LEU A 57 26.87 12.49 -8.13
C LEU A 57 25.46 13.08 -8.06
N ILE A 58 25.33 14.40 -7.86
CA ILE A 58 24.03 15.09 -7.88
C ILE A 58 23.32 14.84 -9.21
N GLY A 59 24.05 14.95 -10.34
CA GLY A 59 23.52 14.65 -11.66
C GLY A 59 22.95 13.24 -11.77
N LEU A 60 23.70 12.22 -11.31
CA LEU A 60 23.25 10.82 -11.31
C LEU A 60 22.03 10.61 -10.41
N LEU A 61 22.02 11.15 -9.19
CA LEU A 61 20.87 11.05 -8.29
C LEU A 61 19.61 11.71 -8.87
N ARG A 62 19.76 12.78 -9.65
CA ARG A 62 18.64 13.38 -10.39
C ARG A 62 18.14 12.53 -11.56
N THR A 63 18.96 11.66 -12.15
CA THR A 63 18.48 10.74 -13.21
C THR A 63 17.53 9.67 -12.67
N VAL A 64 17.67 9.30 -11.39
CA VAL A 64 16.71 8.43 -10.69
C VAL A 64 15.59 9.22 -10.00
N GLU A 65 15.38 10.48 -10.40
CA GLU A 65 14.33 11.38 -9.93
C GLU A 65 14.38 11.76 -8.43
N MET A 66 15.50 11.49 -7.74
CA MET A 66 15.64 11.81 -6.30
C MET A 66 15.45 13.32 -6.04
N PRO A 67 14.51 13.73 -5.15
CA PRO A 67 14.29 15.13 -4.82
C PRO A 67 15.55 15.84 -4.33
N LEU A 68 15.72 17.13 -4.66
CA LEU A 68 16.91 17.89 -4.29
C LEU A 68 17.11 18.00 -2.76
N ALA A 69 16.02 18.01 -2.00
CA ALA A 69 16.06 17.98 -0.53
C ALA A 69 16.68 16.67 0.00
N ASP A 70 16.33 15.53 -0.59
CA ASP A 70 16.86 14.22 -0.21
C ASP A 70 18.33 14.08 -0.65
N ILE A 71 18.68 14.63 -1.82
CA ILE A 71 20.08 14.69 -2.26
C ILE A 71 20.92 15.51 -1.27
N ARG A 72 20.40 16.64 -0.78
CA ARG A 72 21.08 17.43 0.27
C ARG A 72 21.28 16.58 1.52
N ALA A 73 20.22 15.97 2.04
CA ALA A 73 20.31 15.13 3.24
C ALA A 73 21.29 13.95 3.06
N LEU A 74 21.37 13.39 1.85
CA LEU A 74 22.34 12.35 1.49
C LEU A 74 23.78 12.89 1.48
N LEU A 75 24.02 14.07 0.92
CA LEU A 75 25.35 14.69 0.90
C LEU A 75 25.80 15.11 2.31
N ASP A 76 24.88 15.54 3.16
CA ASP A 76 25.17 15.91 4.56
C ASP A 76 25.41 14.67 5.45
N ALA A 77 25.00 13.47 5.01
CA ALA A 77 25.20 12.24 5.74
C ALA A 77 26.65 11.69 5.64
N PRO A 78 27.11 10.95 6.67
CA PRO A 78 28.39 10.23 6.62
C PRO A 78 28.51 9.33 5.38
N ALA A 79 29.70 9.27 4.78
CA ALA A 79 29.92 8.54 3.52
C ALA A 79 29.44 7.08 3.55
N HIS A 80 29.58 6.40 4.71
CA HIS A 80 29.16 5.01 4.88
C HIS A 80 27.62 4.82 4.91
N GLU A 81 26.83 5.86 5.15
CA GLU A 81 25.36 5.79 5.14
C GLU A 81 24.76 6.08 3.76
N ARG A 82 25.49 6.77 2.88
CA ARG A 82 24.94 7.33 1.63
C ARG A 82 24.38 6.25 0.71
N ALA A 83 25.08 5.12 0.57
CA ALA A 83 24.62 4.01 -0.26
C ALA A 83 23.27 3.46 0.24
N GLY A 84 23.12 3.22 1.55
CA GLY A 84 21.88 2.74 2.16
C GLY A 84 20.71 3.72 1.98
N ARG A 85 20.97 5.03 1.95
CA ARG A 85 19.95 6.05 1.63
C ARG A 85 19.47 5.96 0.19
N VAL A 86 20.38 5.73 -0.76
CA VAL A 86 19.99 5.50 -2.17
C VAL A 86 19.17 4.22 -2.30
N GLU A 87 19.59 3.14 -1.64
CA GLU A 87 18.86 1.86 -1.65
C GLU A 87 17.45 2.01 -1.06
N ALA A 88 17.32 2.72 0.07
CA ALA A 88 16.03 3.00 0.69
C ALA A 88 15.10 3.79 -0.24
N TYR A 89 15.60 4.89 -0.81
CA TYR A 89 14.85 5.69 -1.77
C TYR A 89 14.42 4.86 -2.99
N TRP A 90 15.34 4.07 -3.56
CA TRP A 90 15.06 3.27 -4.75
C TRP A 90 14.06 2.14 -4.50
N ARG A 91 14.08 1.55 -3.30
CA ARG A 91 13.06 0.57 -2.88
C ARG A 91 11.67 1.19 -2.78
N GLU A 92 11.57 2.38 -2.19
CA GLU A 92 10.30 3.12 -2.10
C GLU A 92 9.78 3.53 -3.48
N ALA A 93 10.66 4.08 -4.33
CA ALA A 93 10.31 4.46 -5.70
C ALA A 93 9.83 3.25 -6.54
N GLN A 94 10.47 2.09 -6.41
CA GLN A 94 10.03 0.86 -7.07
C GLN A 94 8.68 0.36 -6.55
N ALA A 95 8.46 0.36 -5.23
CA ALA A 95 7.18 -0.02 -4.65
C ALA A 95 6.04 0.84 -5.19
N LEU A 96 6.24 2.16 -5.22
CA LEU A 96 5.28 3.11 -5.78
C LEU A 96 5.07 2.90 -7.29
N HIS A 97 6.13 2.62 -8.05
CA HIS A 97 6.01 2.31 -9.47
C HIS A 97 5.19 1.05 -9.72
N LEU A 98 5.47 -0.04 -8.97
CA LEU A 98 4.73 -1.29 -9.05
C LEU A 98 3.25 -1.05 -8.72
N GLN A 99 2.94 -0.34 -7.63
CA GLN A 99 1.58 0.03 -7.24
C GLN A 99 0.85 0.81 -8.35
N ARG A 100 1.50 1.80 -8.97
CA ARG A 100 0.91 2.58 -10.07
C ARG A 100 0.69 1.73 -11.32
N ALA A 101 1.65 0.88 -11.68
CA ALA A 101 1.54 -0.02 -12.83
C ALA A 101 0.38 -1.02 -12.65
N ALA A 102 0.22 -1.50 -11.42
CA ALA A 102 -0.91 -2.27 -10.95
C ALA A 102 -2.25 -1.54 -11.21
N VAL A 103 -2.44 -0.36 -10.62
CA VAL A 103 -3.66 0.45 -10.81
C VAL A 103 -3.92 0.73 -12.29
N ALA A 104 -2.90 1.10 -13.06
CA ALA A 104 -3.02 1.32 -14.49
C ALA A 104 -3.51 0.08 -15.25
N ARG A 105 -3.02 -1.12 -14.89
CA ARG A 105 -3.45 -2.39 -15.48
C ARG A 105 -4.92 -2.66 -15.19
N HIS A 106 -5.35 -2.49 -13.94
CA HIS A 106 -6.76 -2.62 -13.58
C HIS A 106 -7.63 -1.61 -14.35
N LEU A 107 -7.24 -0.34 -14.43
CA LEU A 107 -7.99 0.67 -15.19
C LEU A 107 -8.08 0.35 -16.69
N ILE A 108 -6.97 -0.02 -17.34
CA ILE A 108 -6.96 -0.42 -18.76
C ILE A 108 -7.96 -1.54 -19.00
N HIS A 109 -7.98 -2.49 -18.08
CA HIS A 109 -8.81 -3.66 -18.16
C HIS A 109 -10.31 -3.35 -17.99
N THR A 110 -10.65 -2.65 -16.91
CA THR A 110 -12.00 -2.18 -16.62
C THR A 110 -12.57 -1.34 -17.76
N LEU A 111 -11.76 -0.45 -18.34
CA LEU A 111 -12.17 0.39 -19.47
C LEU A 111 -12.33 -0.38 -20.79
N ARG A 112 -11.64 -1.51 -20.96
CA ARG A 112 -11.82 -2.39 -22.12
C ARG A 112 -13.01 -3.32 -21.98
N GLY A 113 -13.48 -3.56 -20.76
CA GLY A 113 -14.48 -4.60 -20.49
C GLY A 113 -13.96 -6.01 -20.79
N ASP A 114 -12.64 -6.17 -20.88
CA ASP A 114 -12.03 -7.50 -20.91
C ASP A 114 -12.31 -8.18 -19.54
N PRO A 115 -12.03 -9.48 -19.36
CA PRO A 115 -11.95 -10.14 -18.05
C PRO A 115 -10.50 -10.20 -17.52
N MET A 116 -10.24 -9.77 -16.27
CA MET A 116 -8.84 -9.62 -15.81
C MET A 116 -8.24 -11.02 -15.89
N PRO A 117 -7.04 -11.20 -16.46
CA PRO A 117 -6.34 -12.47 -16.31
C PRO A 117 -6.01 -12.59 -14.81
N THR A 118 -6.91 -13.23 -14.08
CA THR A 118 -6.77 -13.51 -12.66
C THR A 118 -6.03 -14.83 -12.56
N SER A 119 -4.88 -14.84 -11.88
CA SER A 119 -4.19 -16.09 -11.51
C SER A 119 -4.95 -16.88 -10.45
N TYR A 120 -6.03 -16.31 -9.89
CA TYR A 120 -6.85 -16.97 -8.88
C TYR A 120 -7.75 -18.04 -9.50
N GLU A 121 -7.61 -19.25 -8.96
CA GLU A 121 -8.59 -20.32 -9.12
C GLU A 121 -9.71 -20.08 -8.10
N VAL A 122 -10.89 -19.68 -8.57
CA VAL A 122 -12.04 -19.40 -7.70
C VAL A 122 -12.66 -20.72 -7.23
N GLN A 123 -12.81 -20.84 -5.92
CA GLN A 123 -13.46 -21.96 -5.26
C GLN A 123 -14.85 -21.56 -4.77
N THR A 124 -15.68 -22.54 -4.42
CA THR A 124 -17.02 -22.29 -3.86
C THR A 124 -17.26 -23.07 -2.59
N ARG A 125 -18.02 -22.51 -1.66
CA ARG A 125 -18.48 -23.19 -0.44
C ARG A 125 -19.90 -22.79 -0.08
N ASP A 126 -20.64 -23.71 0.53
CA ASP A 126 -21.95 -23.44 1.09
C ASP A 126 -21.84 -23.04 2.56
N ILE A 127 -22.47 -21.92 2.90
CA ILE A 127 -22.54 -21.37 4.25
C ILE A 127 -23.97 -21.59 4.75
N PRO A 128 -24.16 -22.33 5.87
CA PRO A 128 -25.48 -22.47 6.46
C PRO A 128 -25.96 -21.14 7.05
N ALA A 129 -27.26 -21.02 7.29
CA ALA A 129 -27.78 -19.88 8.04
C ALA A 129 -27.11 -19.82 9.43
N GLN A 130 -26.67 -18.64 9.83
CA GLN A 130 -25.87 -18.44 11.03
C GLN A 130 -26.13 -17.08 11.66
N THR A 131 -25.97 -17.00 12.97
CA THR A 131 -25.98 -15.74 13.71
C THR A 131 -24.56 -15.18 13.75
N VAL A 132 -24.42 -13.89 13.48
CA VAL A 132 -23.13 -13.18 13.57
C VAL A 132 -23.23 -12.06 14.58
N LEU A 133 -22.21 -11.94 15.44
CA LEU A 133 -22.01 -10.77 16.30
C LEU A 133 -21.15 -9.78 15.53
N THR A 134 -21.55 -8.51 15.51
CA THR A 134 -20.94 -7.51 14.63
C THR A 134 -20.83 -6.15 15.30
N THR A 135 -19.78 -5.41 14.93
CA THR A 135 -19.63 -3.97 15.19
C THR A 135 -19.31 -3.26 13.88
N GLN A 136 -19.78 -2.01 13.75
CA GLN A 136 -19.52 -1.20 12.57
C GLN A 136 -19.07 0.19 12.97
N ARG A 137 -18.03 0.70 12.29
CA ARG A 137 -17.56 2.07 12.47
C ARG A 137 -17.08 2.66 11.16
N ARG A 138 -17.17 3.98 11.02
CA ARG A 138 -16.47 4.71 9.96
C ARG A 138 -15.02 4.90 10.35
N VAL A 139 -14.09 4.51 9.47
CA VAL A 139 -12.65 4.53 9.75
C VAL A 139 -11.87 5.03 8.54
N PHE A 140 -10.81 5.80 8.80
CA PHE A 140 -9.83 6.15 7.77
C PHE A 140 -8.77 5.04 7.64
N LEU A 141 -8.08 5.02 6.51
CA LEU A 141 -7.06 4.01 6.21
C LEU A 141 -5.97 3.86 7.30
N PRO A 142 -5.44 4.94 7.94
CA PRO A 142 -4.44 4.80 8.99
C PRO A 142 -4.92 4.04 10.24
N ASP A 143 -6.23 4.09 10.53
CA ASP A 143 -6.83 3.46 11.71
C ASP A 143 -7.44 2.09 11.40
N LEU A 144 -7.48 1.68 10.12
CA LEU A 144 -8.23 0.52 9.64
C LEU A 144 -7.73 -0.79 10.27
N SER A 145 -6.44 -1.08 10.16
CA SER A 145 -5.86 -2.33 10.66
C SER A 145 -6.02 -2.47 12.18
N ALA A 146 -5.77 -1.39 12.93
CA ALA A 146 -5.96 -1.37 14.38
C ALA A 146 -7.43 -1.55 14.77
N PHE A 147 -8.36 -0.95 14.02
CA PHE A 147 -9.80 -1.15 14.24
C PHE A 147 -10.22 -2.59 13.98
N ILE A 148 -9.78 -3.20 12.87
CA ILE A 148 -10.14 -4.58 12.51
C ILE A 148 -9.67 -5.55 13.60
N GLY A 149 -8.38 -5.52 13.95
CA GLY A 149 -7.82 -6.44 14.95
C GLY A 149 -8.48 -6.29 16.32
N ALA A 150 -8.58 -5.06 16.83
CA ALA A 150 -9.24 -4.81 18.11
C ALA A 150 -10.73 -5.22 18.11
N SER A 151 -11.42 -5.10 16.99
CA SER A 151 -12.83 -5.51 16.88
C SER A 151 -12.97 -7.03 16.87
N MET A 152 -12.11 -7.75 16.14
CA MET A 152 -12.08 -9.21 16.16
C MET A 152 -11.84 -9.75 17.57
N ASP A 153 -10.88 -9.18 18.30
CA ASP A 153 -10.55 -9.60 19.67
C ASP A 153 -11.74 -9.36 20.62
N ARG A 154 -12.34 -8.17 20.57
CA ARG A 154 -13.45 -7.83 21.47
C ARG A 154 -14.70 -8.67 21.17
N LEU A 155 -15.01 -8.93 19.89
CA LEU A 155 -16.16 -9.76 19.51
C LEU A 155 -15.97 -11.20 19.99
N HIS A 156 -14.77 -11.78 19.80
CA HIS A 156 -14.47 -13.11 20.34
C HIS A 156 -14.55 -13.15 21.86
N ALA A 157 -13.99 -12.15 22.54
CA ALA A 157 -14.04 -12.08 24.00
C ALA A 157 -15.49 -12.04 24.52
N GLU A 158 -16.38 -11.29 23.86
CA GLU A 158 -17.80 -11.22 24.22
C GLU A 158 -18.50 -12.57 24.06
N VAL A 159 -18.30 -13.25 22.91
CA VAL A 159 -18.85 -14.58 22.65
C VAL A 159 -18.38 -15.57 23.72
N GLN A 160 -17.08 -15.59 24.02
CA GLN A 160 -16.51 -16.51 25.01
C GLN A 160 -16.96 -16.20 26.44
N ALA A 161 -17.04 -14.92 26.83
CA ALA A 161 -17.45 -14.52 28.17
C ALA A 161 -18.89 -14.96 28.51
N GLN A 162 -19.74 -15.09 27.49
CA GLN A 162 -21.13 -15.55 27.63
C GLN A 162 -21.28 -17.08 27.45
N GLY A 163 -20.18 -17.82 27.30
CA GLY A 163 -20.19 -19.28 27.13
C GLY A 163 -20.70 -19.74 25.76
N ALA A 164 -20.73 -18.85 24.78
CA ALA A 164 -21.00 -19.18 23.39
C ALA A 164 -19.70 -19.54 22.66
N GLU A 165 -19.83 -20.21 21.51
CA GLU A 165 -18.70 -20.70 20.72
C GLU A 165 -18.60 -19.96 19.40
N ALA A 166 -17.38 -19.59 18.98
CA ALA A 166 -17.16 -19.11 17.62
C ALA A 166 -17.49 -20.22 16.61
N ALA A 167 -18.31 -19.90 15.60
CA ALA A 167 -18.83 -20.85 14.64
C ALA A 167 -18.12 -20.83 13.29
N GLY A 168 -17.19 -19.88 13.11
CA GLY A 168 -16.43 -19.68 11.89
C GLY A 168 -15.41 -18.55 12.04
N PRO A 169 -14.61 -18.32 10.99
CA PRO A 169 -13.62 -17.24 10.98
C PRO A 169 -14.28 -15.85 11.02
N PRO A 170 -13.56 -14.82 11.52
CA PRO A 170 -14.00 -13.43 11.40
C PRO A 170 -14.14 -12.99 9.96
N VAL A 171 -15.06 -12.05 9.77
CA VAL A 171 -15.40 -11.47 8.47
C VAL A 171 -15.31 -9.94 8.57
N VAL A 172 -14.75 -9.30 7.55
CA VAL A 172 -14.74 -7.84 7.39
C VAL A 172 -15.50 -7.46 6.13
N ILE A 173 -16.40 -6.48 6.26
CA ILE A 173 -17.24 -5.98 5.17
C ILE A 173 -17.05 -4.47 5.04
N TYR A 174 -16.74 -4.02 3.83
CA TYR A 174 -16.60 -2.61 3.50
C TYR A 174 -17.90 -2.13 2.83
N HIS A 175 -18.64 -1.27 3.53
CA HIS A 175 -19.90 -0.69 3.04
C HIS A 175 -19.70 0.63 2.29
N GLY A 176 -18.45 1.09 2.18
CA GLY A 176 -18.05 2.29 1.44
C GLY A 176 -16.53 2.42 1.35
N GLU A 177 -16.06 3.42 0.63
CA GLU A 177 -14.63 3.59 0.33
C GLU A 177 -13.84 4.04 1.57
N VAL A 178 -12.78 3.30 1.89
CA VAL A 178 -11.79 3.64 2.93
C VAL A 178 -10.49 4.02 2.25
N ASN A 179 -10.11 5.29 2.32
CA ASN A 179 -8.84 5.78 1.80
C ASN A 179 -8.31 6.93 2.69
N ALA A 180 -7.30 7.68 2.23
CA ALA A 180 -6.73 8.79 2.99
C ALA A 180 -7.72 9.97 3.18
N ASP A 181 -8.69 10.11 2.28
CA ASP A 181 -9.61 11.24 2.20
C ASP A 181 -11.08 10.86 2.50
N SER A 182 -11.37 9.56 2.68
CA SER A 182 -12.71 9.02 2.91
C SER A 182 -12.72 7.99 4.05
N ASP A 183 -13.57 8.23 5.05
CA ASP A 183 -13.85 7.33 6.17
C ASP A 183 -14.97 6.35 5.83
N GLY A 184 -14.63 5.21 5.22
CA GLY A 184 -15.63 4.21 4.85
C GLY A 184 -16.24 3.52 6.08
N PRO A 185 -17.54 3.18 6.06
CA PRO A 185 -18.14 2.29 7.05
C PRO A 185 -17.58 0.87 6.87
N VAL A 186 -16.93 0.37 7.93
CA VAL A 186 -16.35 -0.98 8.01
C VAL A 186 -17.06 -1.75 9.11
N GLU A 187 -17.59 -2.91 8.75
CA GLU A 187 -18.25 -3.86 9.63
C GLU A 187 -17.31 -5.05 9.88
N VAL A 188 -17.14 -5.44 11.15
CA VAL A 188 -16.39 -6.63 11.56
C VAL A 188 -17.36 -7.59 12.24
N CYS A 189 -17.38 -8.84 11.78
CA CYS A 189 -18.32 -9.86 12.22
C CYS A 189 -17.57 -11.10 12.73
N VAL A 190 -18.13 -11.76 13.75
CA VAL A 190 -17.73 -13.10 14.20
C VAL A 190 -18.99 -13.98 14.23
N PRO A 191 -19.06 -15.03 13.39
CA PRO A 191 -20.11 -16.03 13.50
C PRO A 191 -20.02 -16.81 14.82
N TYR A 192 -21.14 -17.10 15.46
CA TYR A 192 -21.15 -17.82 16.74
C TYR A 192 -22.35 -18.76 16.90
N ARG A 193 -22.24 -19.70 17.85
CA ARG A 193 -23.31 -20.62 18.30
C ARG A 193 -23.53 -20.43 19.80
N GLY A 194 -24.80 -20.42 20.21
CA GLY A 194 -25.20 -20.22 21.59
C GLY A 194 -25.98 -18.93 21.78
N GLN A 195 -26.20 -18.53 23.03
CA GLN A 195 -26.89 -17.29 23.36
C GLN A 195 -25.86 -16.22 23.74
N VAL A 196 -25.88 -15.12 23.00
CA VAL A 196 -25.10 -13.91 23.30
C VAL A 196 -26.08 -12.76 23.35
N GLN A 197 -26.07 -12.02 24.44
CA GLN A 197 -26.76 -10.74 24.57
C GLN A 197 -25.76 -9.63 24.21
N PRO A 198 -25.86 -8.99 23.05
CA PRO A 198 -24.89 -7.98 22.63
C PRO A 198 -24.83 -6.81 23.61
N SER A 199 -23.63 -6.28 23.83
CA SER A 199 -23.37 -5.15 24.72
C SER A 199 -22.60 -4.04 24.00
N GLY A 200 -22.72 -2.80 24.49
CA GLY A 200 -22.04 -1.65 23.90
C GLY A 200 -22.46 -1.35 22.46
N ASP A 201 -21.49 -1.31 21.56
CA ASP A 201 -21.66 -1.07 20.12
C ASP A 201 -21.94 -2.35 19.31
N PHE A 202 -22.09 -3.50 19.98
CA PHE A 202 -22.31 -4.77 19.30
C PHE A 202 -23.77 -5.00 18.97
N THR A 203 -24.00 -5.64 17.82
CA THR A 203 -25.31 -6.12 17.41
C THR A 203 -25.20 -7.57 16.96
N ALA A 204 -26.26 -8.35 17.16
CA ALA A 204 -26.37 -9.69 16.60
C ALA A 204 -27.35 -9.64 15.42
N ARG A 205 -26.99 -10.28 14.30
CA ARG A 205 -27.88 -10.41 13.15
C ARG A 205 -27.83 -11.82 12.58
N GLU A 206 -28.96 -12.23 12.01
CA GLU A 206 -29.06 -13.46 11.24
C GLU A 206 -28.51 -13.24 9.84
N GLU A 207 -27.69 -14.17 9.39
CA GLU A 207 -27.21 -14.27 8.01
C GLU A 207 -27.84 -15.49 7.35
N PRO A 208 -28.58 -15.33 6.24
CA PRO A 208 -29.23 -16.46 5.58
C PRO A 208 -28.20 -17.42 4.98
N ALA A 209 -28.62 -18.68 4.77
CA ALA A 209 -27.81 -19.64 4.03
C ALA A 209 -27.53 -19.12 2.62
N HIS A 210 -26.29 -19.28 2.16
CA HIS A 210 -25.82 -18.80 0.86
C HIS A 210 -24.63 -19.62 0.37
N THR A 211 -24.29 -19.48 -0.90
CA THR A 211 -23.02 -19.99 -1.43
C THR A 211 -22.05 -18.82 -1.57
N GLU A 212 -20.79 -19.02 -1.21
CA GLU A 212 -19.71 -18.06 -1.44
C GLU A 212 -18.80 -18.55 -2.56
N ALA A 213 -18.44 -17.65 -3.48
CA ALA A 213 -17.27 -17.81 -4.34
C ALA A 213 -16.09 -17.15 -3.62
N PHE A 214 -14.96 -17.84 -3.47
CA PHE A 214 -13.84 -17.31 -2.71
C PHE A 214 -12.49 -17.66 -3.34
N VAL A 215 -11.47 -16.87 -2.98
CA VAL A 215 -10.08 -17.10 -3.32
C VAL A 215 -9.22 -16.87 -2.07
N THR A 216 -8.22 -17.71 -1.86
CA THR A 216 -7.24 -17.51 -0.78
C THR A 216 -6.13 -16.57 -1.24
N VAL A 217 -5.77 -15.62 -0.38
CA VAL A 217 -4.83 -14.54 -0.66
C VAL A 217 -3.66 -14.65 0.34
N ARG A 218 -2.43 -14.52 -0.17
CA ARG A 218 -1.22 -14.51 0.67
C ARG A 218 -1.10 -13.20 1.42
N LYS A 219 -0.42 -13.18 2.57
CA LYS A 219 -0.25 -11.95 3.35
C LYS A 219 0.34 -10.79 2.54
N ALA A 220 1.34 -11.06 1.69
CA ALA A 220 1.97 -10.05 0.83
C ALA A 220 1.05 -9.52 -0.29
N ASP A 221 -0.04 -10.24 -0.60
CA ASP A 221 -1.00 -9.86 -1.65
C ASP A 221 -2.21 -9.10 -1.07
N PHE A 222 -2.30 -8.90 0.25
CA PHE A 222 -3.26 -7.99 0.90
C PHE A 222 -2.86 -6.50 0.73
N GLU A 223 -2.14 -6.20 -0.34
CA GLU A 223 -1.94 -4.85 -0.85
C GLU A 223 -3.13 -4.48 -1.76
N TYR A 224 -3.56 -3.20 -1.73
CA TYR A 224 -4.80 -2.75 -2.35
C TYR A 224 -5.04 -3.31 -3.76
N HIS A 225 -4.02 -3.34 -4.62
CA HIS A 225 -4.21 -3.76 -6.01
C HIS A 225 -4.46 -5.27 -6.20
N GLU A 226 -3.63 -6.13 -5.59
CA GLU A 226 -3.79 -7.58 -5.73
C GLU A 226 -5.12 -8.00 -5.07
N LEU A 227 -5.47 -7.36 -3.96
CA LEU A 227 -6.74 -7.54 -3.29
C LEU A 227 -7.93 -7.15 -4.19
N MET A 228 -7.86 -6.04 -4.93
CA MET A 228 -8.91 -5.67 -5.90
C MET A 228 -9.05 -6.71 -7.01
N THR A 229 -7.93 -7.30 -7.46
CA THR A 229 -7.95 -8.37 -8.46
C THR A 229 -8.64 -9.64 -7.93
N ALA A 230 -8.47 -9.96 -6.64
CA ALA A 230 -9.20 -11.02 -5.96
C ALA A 230 -10.70 -10.73 -5.87
N TYR A 231 -11.10 -9.50 -5.49
CA TYR A 231 -12.49 -9.04 -5.50
C TYR A 231 -13.14 -9.18 -6.89
N ASP A 232 -12.47 -8.70 -7.94
CA ASP A 232 -12.96 -8.82 -9.32
C ASP A 232 -13.14 -10.30 -9.72
N ALA A 233 -12.22 -11.18 -9.31
CA ALA A 233 -12.28 -12.60 -9.62
C ALA A 233 -13.55 -13.26 -9.06
N VAL A 234 -13.81 -13.07 -7.76
CA VAL A 234 -14.96 -13.67 -7.09
C VAL A 234 -16.28 -13.00 -7.48
N ASP A 235 -16.28 -11.68 -7.69
CA ASP A 235 -17.45 -10.93 -8.13
C ASP A 235 -17.93 -11.41 -9.50
N ARG A 236 -16.99 -11.54 -10.45
CA ARG A 236 -17.24 -12.05 -11.79
C ARG A 236 -17.71 -13.50 -11.76
N TYR A 237 -17.07 -14.35 -10.96
CA TYR A 237 -17.50 -15.75 -10.82
C TYR A 237 -18.93 -15.83 -10.31
N ALA A 238 -19.24 -15.13 -9.21
CA ALA A 238 -20.57 -15.09 -8.62
C ALA A 238 -21.65 -14.63 -9.62
N ARG A 239 -21.38 -13.58 -10.41
CA ARG A 239 -22.31 -13.11 -11.46
C ARG A 239 -22.50 -14.13 -12.58
N ALA A 240 -21.45 -14.85 -12.96
CA ALA A 240 -21.51 -15.86 -14.02
C ALA A 240 -22.30 -17.11 -13.59
N HIS A 241 -22.25 -17.48 -12.30
CA HIS A 241 -22.80 -18.74 -11.79
C HIS A 241 -24.08 -18.58 -10.96
N GLY A 242 -24.54 -17.35 -10.70
CA GLY A 242 -25.67 -17.11 -9.81
C GLY A 242 -26.26 -15.71 -9.87
N ALA A 243 -27.20 -15.46 -8.95
CA ALA A 243 -27.77 -14.16 -8.68
C ALA A 243 -27.20 -13.57 -7.38
N ARG A 244 -27.20 -12.25 -7.27
CA ARG A 244 -26.82 -11.58 -6.02
C ARG A 244 -27.92 -11.73 -4.99
N ASN A 245 -27.54 -12.08 -3.76
CA ASN A 245 -28.46 -12.35 -2.66
C ASN A 245 -28.50 -11.25 -1.59
N GLY A 246 -28.02 -10.05 -1.94
CA GLY A 246 -28.03 -8.87 -1.07
C GLY A 246 -26.90 -8.82 -0.03
N LEU A 247 -26.14 -9.90 0.15
CA LEU A 247 -24.94 -9.90 0.98
C LEU A 247 -23.75 -9.32 0.20
N ALA A 248 -22.92 -8.52 0.89
CA ALA A 248 -21.74 -7.90 0.31
C ALA A 248 -20.59 -8.92 0.13
N CYS A 249 -19.74 -8.69 -0.87
CA CYS A 249 -18.44 -9.35 -0.90
C CYS A 249 -17.62 -8.88 0.32
N ARG A 250 -16.74 -9.74 0.81
CA ARG A 250 -16.17 -9.67 2.16
C ARG A 250 -14.77 -10.26 2.22
N GLU A 251 -14.01 -9.84 3.20
CA GLU A 251 -12.75 -10.48 3.59
C GLU A 251 -13.03 -11.46 4.73
N VAL A 252 -12.44 -12.66 4.66
CA VAL A 252 -12.57 -13.72 5.67
C VAL A 252 -11.18 -14.06 6.19
N TYR A 253 -11.03 -14.20 7.51
CA TYR A 253 -9.72 -14.42 8.15
C TYR A 253 -9.66 -15.80 8.83
N PRO A 254 -9.48 -16.90 8.06
CA PRO A 254 -9.39 -18.26 8.61
C PRO A 254 -8.02 -18.62 9.18
N HIS A 255 -7.02 -17.76 9.01
CA HIS A 255 -5.66 -17.98 9.46
C HIS A 255 -5.27 -16.97 10.55
N ASP A 256 -4.28 -17.33 11.37
CA ASP A 256 -3.66 -16.40 12.31
C ASP A 256 -2.85 -15.38 11.52
N TRP A 257 -3.42 -14.18 11.37
CA TRP A 257 -2.84 -13.09 10.60
C TRP A 257 -1.47 -12.69 11.14
N ASP A 258 -1.29 -12.63 12.45
CA ASP A 258 -0.07 -12.14 13.07
C ASP A 258 1.07 -13.16 12.96
N ALA A 259 0.74 -14.46 13.01
CA ALA A 259 1.70 -15.53 12.82
C ALA A 259 2.11 -15.75 11.35
N ALA A 260 1.28 -15.36 10.38
CA ALA A 260 1.54 -15.59 8.96
C ALA A 260 2.74 -14.77 8.42
N GLY A 261 3.62 -15.44 7.66
CA GLY A 261 4.67 -14.81 6.88
C GLY A 261 4.16 -14.24 5.55
N PRO A 262 4.97 -13.44 4.82
CA PRO A 262 4.52 -12.76 3.60
C PRO A 262 3.99 -13.70 2.50
N ALA A 263 4.55 -14.89 2.36
CA ALA A 263 4.16 -15.85 1.34
C ALA A 263 3.03 -16.81 1.79
N ASP A 264 2.65 -16.75 3.07
CA ASP A 264 1.68 -17.67 3.65
C ASP A 264 0.24 -17.21 3.35
N PRO A 265 -0.71 -18.14 3.20
CA PRO A 265 -2.14 -17.83 3.21
C PRO A 265 -2.51 -17.03 4.47
N ALA A 266 -3.17 -15.89 4.30
CA ALA A 266 -3.49 -14.99 5.41
C ALA A 266 -4.99 -14.68 5.52
N GLY A 267 -5.68 -14.66 4.39
CA GLY A 267 -7.11 -14.41 4.35
C GLY A 267 -7.72 -14.80 3.01
N GLU A 268 -9.01 -14.61 2.90
CA GLU A 268 -9.78 -14.92 1.70
C GLU A 268 -10.60 -13.72 1.30
N VAL A 269 -10.76 -13.50 0.00
CA VAL A 269 -11.80 -12.63 -0.53
C VAL A 269 -12.94 -13.53 -0.96
N ALA A 270 -14.13 -13.29 -0.44
CA ALA A 270 -15.33 -14.06 -0.71
C ALA A 270 -16.45 -13.17 -1.24
N CYS A 271 -17.26 -13.70 -2.14
CA CYS A 271 -18.47 -13.04 -2.61
C CYS A 271 -19.68 -13.98 -2.57
N PRO A 272 -20.68 -13.68 -1.71
CA PRO A 272 -21.94 -14.42 -1.64
C PRO A 272 -22.77 -14.34 -2.92
N PHE A 273 -23.42 -15.45 -3.27
CA PHE A 273 -24.40 -15.54 -4.36
C PHE A 273 -25.36 -16.71 -4.16
N ASP A 274 -26.46 -16.69 -4.90
CA ASP A 274 -27.39 -17.81 -5.02
C ASP A 274 -27.12 -18.56 -6.34
N PRO A 275 -26.68 -19.83 -6.30
CA PRO A 275 -26.38 -20.60 -7.52
C PRO A 275 -27.60 -20.73 -8.43
N ARG A 276 -27.38 -20.68 -9.75
CA ARG A 276 -28.43 -21.02 -10.71
C ARG A 276 -28.76 -22.50 -10.58
N ARG A 277 -30.05 -22.81 -10.41
CA ARG A 277 -30.56 -24.19 -10.43
C ARG A 277 -30.39 -24.84 -11.80
#